data_AF-A0A6H5L2B6-F1
#
_entry.id   AF-A0A6H5L2B6-F1
#
_cell.length_a   1.000
_cell.length_b   1.000
_cell.length_c   1.000
_cell.angle_alpha   90.00
_cell.angle_beta   90.00
_cell.angle_gamma   90.00
#
_symmetry.space_group_name_H-M   'P 1'
#
loop_
_entity.id
_entity.type
_entity.pdbx_description
1 polymer ?
#
loop_
_entity_poly.entity_id
_entity_poly.type
_entity_poly.pdbx_seq_one_letter_code
_entity_poly.pdbx_strand_id
1 'polypeptide(L)'
;MMEHGSGADSYGATGGAPQQSENSKLMATAVAGAAMEAAKTEATKIKNMVLNMRDGPVSIKILSYIAGILLVVTGFFSFFGSFFTLHPIDAVVHLYMFAFGWAILLLEARSSILPKKIVHKIHKYCAFTTVVWGRGAFFIFIGTLALAQWVFISIVLGLYLVIIGAGMIYWGQEAYKNLDALHGEMKNPAVVEGMFRKFDHNNDGVLDVTEMGNLLESLGAMMRPTEVEAACIIMDTDNDGKISLAEFQGWWANSPSPEVV
;
A
#
# COMPACT_ATOMS: atom_id res chain seq x y z
N MET A 1 32.08 3.83 91.32
CA MET A 1 32.77 2.89 90.40
C MET A 1 31.67 2.25 89.55
N MET A 2 31.80 2.35 88.22
CA MET A 2 30.96 1.79 87.13
C MET A 2 29.62 2.52 86.89
N GLU A 3 29.44 3.35 85.85
CA GLU A 3 29.51 3.22 84.37
C GLU A 3 28.24 2.71 83.67
N HIS A 4 27.70 3.63 82.85
CA HIS A 4 26.94 3.58 81.60
C HIS A 4 26.49 2.24 80.96
N GLY A 5 25.30 2.30 80.34
CA GLY A 5 24.93 1.46 79.21
C GLY A 5 23.51 1.70 78.68
N SER A 6 23.35 2.69 77.79
CA SER A 6 22.14 3.02 77.02
C SER A 6 21.74 1.88 76.07
N GLY A 7 20.47 1.47 76.09
CA GLY A 7 19.88 0.59 75.09
C GLY A 7 19.22 1.41 73.97
N ALA A 8 19.71 1.23 72.74
CA ALA A 8 19.10 1.74 71.53
C ALA A 8 18.74 0.54 70.64
N ASP A 9 17.44 0.27 70.52
CA ASP A 9 16.91 -0.74 69.61
C ASP A 9 16.92 -0.19 68.17
N SER A 10 17.75 -0.79 67.31
CA SER A 10 17.74 -0.55 65.88
C SER A 10 16.74 -1.48 65.19
N TYR A 11 15.58 -0.95 64.78
CA TYR A 11 14.67 -1.65 63.86
C TYR A 11 15.26 -1.66 62.45
N GLY A 12 15.56 -2.86 61.95
CA GLY A 12 15.96 -3.09 60.56
C GLY A 12 14.79 -2.92 59.60
N ALA A 13 14.96 -2.05 58.60
CA ALA A 13 14.08 -1.95 57.44
C ALA A 13 14.77 -2.62 56.24
N THR A 14 14.41 -3.87 55.93
CA THR A 14 14.79 -4.52 54.68
C THR A 14 13.61 -5.31 54.12
N GLY A 15 12.89 -4.75 53.15
CA GLY A 15 11.83 -5.45 52.44
C GLY A 15 10.96 -4.52 51.59
N GLY A 16 11.39 -4.22 50.36
CA GLY A 16 10.58 -3.43 49.42
C GLY A 16 11.15 -3.25 48.01
N ALA A 17 12.45 -3.45 47.81
CA ALA A 17 13.12 -3.12 46.55
C ALA A 17 12.90 -4.09 45.34
N PRO A 18 12.68 -5.42 45.49
CA PRO A 18 12.61 -6.31 44.31
C PRO A 18 11.29 -6.21 43.52
N GLN A 19 10.17 -6.09 44.23
CA GLN A 19 8.83 -6.30 43.67
C GLN A 19 8.33 -5.09 42.86
N GLN A 20 8.82 -3.89 43.16
CA GLN A 20 8.47 -2.66 42.45
C GLN A 20 9.29 -2.48 41.15
N SER A 21 10.52 -3.01 41.11
CA SER A 21 11.35 -3.12 39.90
C SER A 21 10.78 -4.14 38.92
N GLU A 22 10.28 -5.27 39.41
CA GLU A 22 9.72 -6.33 38.57
C GLU A 22 8.35 -5.93 37.98
N ASN A 23 7.48 -5.31 38.78
CA ASN A 23 6.20 -4.77 38.32
C ASN A 23 6.35 -3.62 37.32
N SER A 24 7.36 -2.76 37.47
CA SER A 24 7.65 -1.70 36.50
C SER A 24 8.19 -2.24 35.17
N LYS A 25 9.05 -3.28 35.21
CA LYS A 25 9.48 -4.00 34.01
C LYS A 25 8.32 -4.70 33.29
N LEU A 26 7.43 -5.37 34.04
CA LEU A 26 6.22 -6.02 33.51
C LEU A 26 5.25 -5.01 32.89
N MET A 27 5.05 -3.85 33.53
CA MET A 27 4.25 -2.76 32.97
C MET A 27 4.88 -2.20 31.69
N ALA A 28 6.20 -1.99 31.66
CA ALA A 28 6.91 -1.51 30.48
C ALA A 28 6.82 -2.53 29.31
N THR A 29 6.94 -3.83 29.58
CA THR A 29 6.75 -4.87 28.56
C THR A 29 5.31 -4.97 28.07
N ALA A 30 4.32 -4.81 28.96
CA ALA A 30 2.91 -4.79 28.59
C ALA A 30 2.56 -3.57 27.72
N VAL A 31 3.09 -2.39 28.05
CA VAL A 31 2.92 -1.15 27.27
C VAL A 31 3.60 -1.28 25.90
N ALA A 32 4.80 -1.84 25.84
CA ALA A 32 5.48 -2.12 24.58
C ALA A 32 4.71 -3.13 23.70
N GLY A 33 4.14 -4.18 24.30
CA GLY A 33 3.29 -5.15 23.60
C GLY A 33 2.01 -4.52 23.03
N ALA A 34 1.32 -3.69 23.81
CA ALA A 34 0.12 -2.97 23.35
C ALA A 34 0.44 -1.99 22.20
N ALA A 35 1.55 -1.25 22.31
CA ALA A 35 2.01 -0.35 21.24
C ALA A 35 2.37 -1.12 19.96
N MET A 36 2.97 -2.32 20.09
CA MET A 36 3.28 -3.20 18.96
C MET A 36 2.02 -3.67 18.22
N GLU A 37 0.99 -4.05 18.97
CA GLU A 37 -0.28 -4.52 18.42
C GLU A 37 -1.04 -3.40 17.70
N ALA A 38 -1.03 -2.19 18.28
CA ALA A 38 -1.55 -0.98 17.63
C ALA A 38 -0.80 -0.66 16.32
N ALA A 39 0.54 -0.63 16.35
CA ALA A 39 1.35 -0.36 15.16
C ALA A 39 1.18 -1.42 14.06
N LYS A 40 1.07 -2.70 14.43
CA LYS A 40 0.82 -3.79 13.47
C LYS A 40 -0.57 -3.69 12.86
N THR A 41 -1.55 -3.27 13.64
CA THR A 41 -2.92 -3.03 13.18
C THR A 41 -2.96 -1.89 12.17
N GLU A 42 -2.30 -0.77 12.45
CA GLU A 42 -2.22 0.37 11.52
C GLU A 42 -1.44 0.02 10.25
N ALA A 43 -0.29 -0.67 10.35
CA ALA A 43 0.46 -1.12 9.17
C ALA A 43 -0.36 -2.08 8.30
N THR A 44 -1.12 -2.99 8.91
CA THR A 44 -2.01 -3.92 8.20
C THR A 44 -3.17 -3.18 7.54
N LYS A 45 -3.74 -2.20 8.22
CA LYS A 45 -4.79 -1.32 7.70
C LYS A 45 -4.29 -0.53 6.51
N ILE A 46 -3.13 0.12 6.59
CA ILE A 46 -2.49 0.84 5.48
C ILE A 46 -2.23 -0.10 4.30
N LYS A 47 -1.63 -1.28 4.55
CA LYS A 47 -1.39 -2.29 3.51
C LYS A 47 -2.69 -2.71 2.82
N ASN A 48 -3.74 -3.00 3.58
CA ASN A 48 -5.04 -3.37 3.03
C ASN A 48 -5.69 -2.21 2.26
N MET A 49 -5.52 -0.97 2.71
CA MET A 49 -5.98 0.21 1.98
C MET A 49 -5.23 0.33 0.66
N VAL A 50 -3.89 0.35 0.65
CA VAL A 50 -3.07 0.41 -0.57
C VAL A 50 -3.43 -0.71 -1.55
N LEU A 51 -3.62 -1.94 -1.05
CA LEU A 51 -4.07 -3.07 -1.87
C LEU A 51 -5.47 -2.82 -2.46
N ASN A 52 -6.43 -2.36 -1.66
CA ASN A 52 -7.78 -2.02 -2.13
C ASN A 52 -7.77 -0.87 -3.15
N MET A 53 -6.83 0.05 -3.07
CA MET A 53 -6.67 1.15 -4.03
C MET A 53 -6.01 0.70 -5.32
N ARG A 54 -5.10 -0.26 -5.25
CA ARG A 54 -4.49 -0.83 -6.45
C ARG A 54 -5.43 -1.77 -7.17
N ASP A 55 -6.22 -2.56 -6.44
CA ASP A 55 -7.03 -3.62 -7.02
C ASP A 55 -8.50 -3.21 -7.25
N GLY A 56 -9.00 -2.20 -6.55
CA GLY A 56 -10.41 -1.82 -6.56
C GLY A 56 -11.30 -2.84 -5.84
N PRO A 57 -12.59 -2.52 -5.62
CA PRO A 57 -13.51 -3.45 -4.98
C PRO A 57 -13.79 -4.65 -5.87
N VAL A 58 -13.98 -5.81 -5.24
CA VAL A 58 -14.20 -7.10 -5.94
C VAL A 58 -15.39 -7.03 -6.89
N SER A 59 -16.44 -6.26 -6.57
CA SER A 59 -17.58 -6.04 -7.45
C SER A 59 -17.18 -5.39 -8.77
N ILE A 60 -16.35 -4.34 -8.74
CA ILE A 60 -15.84 -3.68 -9.95
C ILE A 60 -14.96 -4.64 -10.74
N LYS A 61 -14.14 -5.46 -10.09
CA LYS A 61 -13.32 -6.50 -10.75
C LYS A 61 -14.19 -7.50 -11.52
N ILE A 62 -15.24 -8.02 -10.88
CA ILE A 62 -16.17 -8.98 -11.52
C ILE A 62 -16.87 -8.34 -12.71
N LEU A 63 -17.39 -7.12 -12.56
CA LEU A 63 -18.05 -6.41 -13.65
C LEU A 63 -17.09 -6.14 -14.81
N SER A 64 -15.85 -5.76 -14.51
CA SER A 64 -14.80 -5.52 -15.52
C SER A 64 -14.43 -6.79 -16.27
N TYR A 65 -14.37 -7.92 -15.57
CA TYR A 65 -14.12 -9.22 -16.16
C TYR A 65 -15.25 -9.62 -17.13
N ILE A 66 -16.50 -9.45 -16.70
CA ILE A 66 -17.68 -9.69 -17.55
C ILE A 66 -17.64 -8.78 -18.79
N ALA A 67 -17.28 -7.51 -18.62
CA ALA A 67 -17.12 -6.56 -19.73
C ALA A 67 -16.08 -7.05 -20.75
N GLY A 68 -14.93 -7.54 -20.26
CA GLY A 68 -13.88 -8.12 -21.09
C GLY A 68 -14.37 -9.33 -21.88
N ILE A 69 -15.08 -10.27 -21.25
CA ILE A 69 -15.64 -11.45 -21.93
C ILE A 69 -16.63 -11.01 -23.02
N LEU A 70 -17.58 -10.13 -22.68
CA LEU A 70 -18.58 -9.65 -23.62
C LEU A 70 -17.92 -8.96 -24.81
N LEU A 71 -16.89 -8.16 -24.59
CA LEU A 71 -16.16 -7.46 -25.64
C LEU A 71 -15.37 -8.42 -26.55
N VAL A 72 -14.76 -9.48 -25.99
CA VAL A 72 -14.10 -10.53 -26.78
C VAL A 72 -15.12 -11.27 -27.64
N VAL A 73 -16.23 -11.72 -27.06
CA VAL A 73 -17.26 -12.49 -27.78
C VAL A 73 -17.88 -11.63 -28.89
N THR A 74 -18.34 -10.42 -28.56
CA THR A 74 -18.96 -9.52 -29.54
C THR A 74 -17.97 -9.06 -30.61
N GLY A 75 -16.73 -8.73 -30.22
CA GLY A 75 -15.67 -8.33 -31.13
C GLY A 75 -15.29 -9.43 -32.13
N PHE A 76 -15.25 -10.69 -31.70
CA PHE A 76 -15.00 -11.83 -32.59
C PHE A 76 -16.08 -11.95 -33.66
N PHE A 77 -17.36 -12.06 -33.27
CA PHE A 77 -18.44 -12.20 -34.24
C PHE A 77 -18.57 -10.99 -35.17
N SER A 78 -18.37 -9.77 -34.64
CA SER A 78 -18.47 -8.54 -35.43
C SER A 78 -17.29 -8.39 -36.40
N PHE A 79 -16.07 -8.77 -36.00
CA PHE A 79 -14.90 -8.79 -36.88
C PHE A 79 -15.11 -9.72 -38.06
N PHE A 80 -15.51 -10.97 -37.81
CA PHE A 80 -15.76 -11.94 -38.88
C PHE A 80 -16.90 -11.46 -39.78
N GLY A 81 -17.98 -10.90 -39.21
CA GLY A 81 -19.08 -10.31 -39.98
C GLY A 81 -18.60 -9.20 -40.93
N SER A 82 -17.92 -8.18 -40.41
CA SER A 82 -17.41 -7.05 -41.20
C SER A 82 -16.35 -7.45 -42.23
N PHE A 83 -15.54 -8.47 -41.93
CA PHE A 83 -14.53 -8.99 -42.84
C PHE A 83 -15.18 -9.63 -44.08
N PHE A 84 -16.24 -10.41 -43.90
CA PHE A 84 -16.96 -11.03 -45.02
C PHE A 84 -17.87 -10.06 -45.77
N THR A 85 -18.39 -9.02 -45.10
CA THR A 85 -19.22 -7.99 -45.76
C THR A 85 -18.42 -6.89 -46.46
N LEU A 86 -17.08 -6.99 -46.53
CA LEU A 86 -16.18 -6.06 -47.21
C LEU A 86 -16.25 -4.60 -46.70
N HIS A 87 -16.42 -4.42 -45.39
CA HIS A 87 -16.31 -3.10 -44.74
C HIS A 87 -14.96 -3.03 -44.00
N PRO A 88 -13.85 -2.63 -44.67
CA PRO A 88 -12.50 -2.77 -44.12
C PRO A 88 -12.26 -1.90 -42.89
N ILE A 89 -12.87 -0.72 -42.83
CA ILE A 89 -12.75 0.19 -41.68
C ILE A 89 -13.40 -0.44 -40.45
N ASP A 90 -14.63 -0.95 -40.59
CA ASP A 90 -15.35 -1.61 -39.49
C ASP A 90 -14.64 -2.89 -39.04
N ALA A 91 -14.07 -3.66 -39.98
CA ALA A 91 -13.26 -4.82 -39.64
C ALA A 91 -12.03 -4.43 -38.80
N VAL A 92 -11.36 -3.33 -39.13
CA VAL A 92 -10.24 -2.83 -38.32
C VAL A 92 -10.71 -2.40 -36.93
N VAL A 93 -11.83 -1.69 -36.81
CA VAL A 93 -12.36 -1.28 -35.50
C VAL A 93 -12.76 -2.48 -34.65
N HIS A 94 -13.46 -3.47 -35.23
CA HIS A 94 -13.82 -4.70 -34.53
C HIS A 94 -12.59 -5.53 -34.13
N LEU A 95 -11.51 -5.52 -34.91
CA LEU A 95 -10.23 -6.14 -34.53
C LEU A 95 -9.63 -5.45 -33.31
N TYR A 96 -9.63 -4.11 -33.25
CA TYR A 96 -9.20 -3.37 -32.06
C TYR A 96 -10.08 -3.70 -30.85
N MET A 97 -11.40 -3.78 -31.02
CA MET A 97 -12.32 -4.14 -29.94
C MET A 97 -12.04 -5.54 -29.39
N PHE A 98 -11.82 -6.51 -30.28
CA PHE A 98 -11.44 -7.86 -29.90
C PHE A 98 -10.11 -7.90 -29.11
N ALA A 99 -9.09 -7.17 -29.59
CA ALA A 99 -7.81 -7.06 -28.91
C ALA A 99 -7.92 -6.38 -27.53
N PHE A 100 -8.72 -5.33 -27.42
CA PHE A 100 -8.98 -4.65 -26.15
C PHE A 100 -9.76 -5.51 -25.16
N GLY A 101 -10.68 -6.36 -25.63
CA GLY A 101 -11.35 -7.37 -24.79
C GLY A 101 -10.33 -8.30 -24.12
N TRP A 102 -9.37 -8.81 -24.89
CA TRP A 102 -8.26 -9.60 -24.35
C TRP A 102 -7.37 -8.81 -23.39
N ALA A 103 -7.09 -7.55 -23.69
CA ALA A 103 -6.33 -6.68 -22.81
C ALA A 103 -7.03 -6.48 -21.46
N ILE A 104 -8.36 -6.27 -21.44
CA ILE A 104 -9.15 -6.17 -20.22
C ILE A 104 -9.07 -7.46 -19.40
N LEU A 105 -9.28 -8.62 -20.04
CA LEU A 105 -9.19 -9.91 -19.35
C LEU A 105 -7.80 -10.15 -18.75
N LEU A 106 -6.75 -9.78 -19.48
CA LEU A 106 -5.36 -9.89 -18.99
C LEU A 106 -5.09 -8.96 -17.81
N LEU A 107 -5.57 -7.72 -17.88
CA LEU A 107 -5.44 -6.74 -16.80
C LEU A 107 -6.19 -7.17 -15.54
N GLU A 108 -7.33 -7.84 -15.68
CA GLU A 108 -8.14 -8.28 -14.55
C GLU A 108 -7.65 -9.61 -13.95
N ALA A 109 -7.16 -10.53 -14.78
CA ALA A 109 -6.58 -11.82 -14.34
C ALA A 109 -5.22 -11.66 -13.61
N ARG A 110 -4.61 -10.47 -13.67
CA ARG A 110 -3.25 -10.22 -13.16
C ARG A 110 -3.07 -10.52 -11.67
N SER A 111 -4.10 -10.28 -10.85
CA SER A 111 -3.97 -10.41 -9.39
C SER A 111 -4.03 -11.84 -8.89
N SER A 112 -4.50 -12.77 -9.73
CA SER A 112 -4.88 -14.11 -9.29
C SER A 112 -4.18 -15.24 -10.04
N ILE A 113 -3.74 -15.02 -11.30
CA ILE A 113 -3.34 -16.13 -12.19
C ILE A 113 -2.01 -15.88 -12.93
N LEU A 114 -1.59 -14.62 -13.14
CA LEU A 114 -0.45 -14.35 -14.03
C LEU A 114 0.94 -14.61 -13.40
N PRO A 115 1.89 -15.19 -14.17
CA PRO A 115 3.29 -15.29 -13.78
C PRO A 115 3.94 -13.92 -13.53
N LYS A 116 4.82 -13.82 -12.53
CA LYS A 116 5.55 -12.59 -12.16
C LYS A 116 6.22 -11.88 -13.35
N LYS A 117 6.75 -12.63 -14.33
CA LYS A 117 7.38 -12.07 -15.54
C LYS A 117 6.40 -11.27 -16.41
N ILE A 118 5.15 -11.72 -16.52
CA ILE A 118 4.11 -11.05 -17.31
C ILE A 118 3.63 -9.82 -16.55
N VAL A 119 3.37 -9.96 -15.26
CA VAL A 119 2.98 -8.84 -14.38
C VAL A 119 4.01 -7.71 -14.45
N HIS A 120 5.31 -8.03 -14.38
CA HIS A 120 6.38 -7.04 -14.52
C HIS A 120 6.36 -6.33 -15.89
N LYS A 121 6.14 -7.05 -16.99
CA LYS A 121 6.00 -6.43 -18.33
C LYS A 121 4.79 -5.50 -18.41
N ILE A 122 3.66 -5.91 -17.83
CA ILE A 122 2.45 -5.07 -17.78
C ILE A 122 2.73 -3.79 -16.99
N HIS A 123 3.36 -3.87 -15.82
CA HIS A 123 3.75 -2.68 -15.06
C HIS A 123 4.69 -1.77 -15.86
N LYS A 124 5.65 -2.35 -16.59
CA LYS A 124 6.62 -1.56 -17.37
C LYS A 124 5.99 -0.82 -18.55
N TYR A 125 5.15 -1.48 -19.34
CA TYR A 125 4.63 -0.92 -20.59
C TYR A 125 3.23 -0.32 -20.45
N CYS A 126 2.48 -0.75 -19.45
CA CYS A 126 1.09 -0.35 -19.22
C CYS A 126 0.91 0.21 -17.79
N ALA A 127 1.88 0.99 -17.31
CA ALA A 127 1.86 1.59 -15.96
C ALA A 127 0.55 2.38 -15.71
N PHE A 128 0.04 3.10 -16.71
CA PHE A 128 -1.19 3.87 -16.49
C PHE A 128 -2.41 2.96 -16.25
N THR A 129 -2.47 1.76 -16.85
CA THR A 129 -3.55 0.79 -16.59
C THR A 129 -3.29 -0.08 -15.37
N THR A 130 -2.20 0.15 -14.63
CA THR A 130 -2.04 -0.50 -13.32
C THR A 130 -2.78 0.24 -12.22
N VAL A 131 -2.99 1.54 -12.38
CA VAL A 131 -3.76 2.39 -11.46
C VAL A 131 -5.26 2.28 -11.74
N VAL A 132 -6.12 2.34 -10.70
CA VAL A 132 -7.59 2.22 -10.85
C VAL A 132 -8.16 3.32 -11.74
N TRP A 133 -7.76 4.58 -11.54
CA TRP A 133 -8.31 5.70 -12.32
C TRP A 133 -7.86 5.64 -13.79
N GLY A 134 -6.62 5.23 -14.07
CA GLY A 134 -6.11 5.07 -15.43
C GLY A 134 -6.79 3.92 -16.17
N ARG A 135 -7.11 2.81 -15.47
CA ARG A 135 -8.02 1.77 -15.99
C ARG A 135 -9.41 2.31 -16.28
N GLY A 136 -9.95 3.13 -15.39
CA GLY A 136 -11.25 3.76 -15.60
C GLY A 136 -11.29 4.61 -16.88
N ALA A 137 -10.25 5.41 -17.13
CA ALA A 137 -10.10 6.18 -18.36
C ALA A 137 -10.00 5.28 -19.61
N PHE A 138 -9.25 4.17 -19.52
CA PHE A 138 -9.17 3.18 -20.59
C PHE A 138 -10.52 2.54 -20.91
N PHE A 139 -11.32 2.21 -19.90
CA PHE A 139 -12.68 1.67 -20.07
C PHE A 139 -13.61 2.68 -20.73
N ILE A 140 -13.55 3.96 -20.34
CA ILE A 140 -14.33 5.03 -20.98
C ILE A 140 -13.95 5.16 -22.45
N PHE A 141 -12.65 5.17 -22.77
CA PHE A 141 -12.18 5.23 -24.15
C PHE A 141 -12.76 4.08 -25.00
N ILE A 142 -12.61 2.84 -24.55
CA ILE A 142 -13.17 1.65 -25.22
C ILE A 142 -14.70 1.76 -25.33
N GLY A 143 -15.37 2.20 -24.26
CA GLY A 143 -16.83 2.36 -24.24
C GLY A 143 -17.33 3.39 -25.26
N THR A 144 -16.64 4.53 -25.38
CA THR A 144 -16.95 5.55 -26.39
C THR A 144 -16.68 5.06 -27.82
N LEU A 145 -15.65 4.25 -28.02
CA LEU A 145 -15.37 3.62 -29.31
C LEU A 145 -16.47 2.61 -29.70
N ALA A 146 -16.97 1.83 -28.73
CA ALA A 146 -18.08 0.91 -28.95
C ALA A 146 -19.40 1.65 -29.29
N LEU A 147 -19.66 2.79 -28.64
CA LEU A 147 -20.82 3.65 -28.96
C LEU A 147 -20.78 4.15 -30.41
N ALA A 148 -19.59 4.42 -30.94
CA ALA A 148 -19.42 4.92 -32.31
C ALA A 148 -19.77 3.90 -33.41
N GLN A 149 -19.95 2.61 -33.06
CA GLN A 149 -20.30 1.56 -34.03
C GLN A 149 -21.78 1.58 -34.44
N TRP A 150 -22.65 2.31 -33.74
CA TRP A 150 -24.10 2.40 -34.02
C TRP A 150 -24.85 1.05 -34.08
N VAL A 151 -24.28 -0.01 -33.53
CA VAL A 151 -24.93 -1.31 -33.35
C VAL A 151 -25.53 -1.39 -31.95
N PHE A 152 -26.78 -1.84 -31.82
CA PHE A 152 -27.49 -1.89 -30.54
C PHE A 152 -26.69 -2.56 -29.42
N ILE A 153 -26.11 -3.74 -29.67
CA ILE A 153 -25.31 -4.46 -28.65
C ILE A 153 -24.04 -3.70 -28.25
N SER A 154 -23.39 -3.03 -29.20
CA SER A 154 -22.21 -2.20 -28.97
C SER A 154 -22.56 -0.94 -28.19
N ILE A 155 -23.76 -0.38 -28.39
CA ILE A 155 -24.24 0.76 -27.62
C ILE A 155 -24.45 0.37 -26.15
N VAL A 156 -25.15 -0.74 -25.90
CA VAL A 156 -25.38 -1.23 -24.53
C VAL A 156 -24.06 -1.54 -23.84
N LEU A 157 -23.15 -2.25 -24.52
CA LEU A 157 -21.83 -2.58 -23.98
C LEU A 157 -20.96 -1.33 -23.78
N GLY A 158 -21.06 -0.35 -24.69
CA GLY A 158 -20.35 0.92 -24.60
C GLY A 158 -20.77 1.75 -23.38
N LEU A 159 -22.09 1.90 -23.17
CA LEU A 159 -22.63 2.56 -21.96
C LEU A 159 -22.20 1.84 -20.69
N TYR A 160 -22.25 0.51 -20.69
CA TYR A 160 -21.80 -0.31 -19.56
C TYR A 160 -20.32 -0.06 -19.22
N LEU A 161 -19.43 -0.05 -20.20
CA LEU A 161 -18.01 0.25 -20.02
C LEU A 161 -17.76 1.68 -19.52
N VAL A 162 -18.50 2.67 -20.03
CA VAL A 162 -18.40 4.06 -19.57
C VAL A 162 -18.82 4.17 -18.09
N ILE A 163 -19.92 3.53 -17.69
CA ILE A 163 -20.39 3.54 -16.31
C ILE A 163 -19.38 2.89 -15.37
N ILE A 164 -18.82 1.73 -15.72
CA ILE A 164 -17.77 1.07 -14.93
C ILE A 164 -16.54 1.97 -14.84
N GLY A 165 -16.10 2.54 -15.97
CA GLY A 165 -14.93 3.40 -16.01
C GLY A 165 -15.08 4.66 -15.16
N ALA A 166 -16.27 5.28 -15.16
CA ALA A 166 -16.59 6.39 -14.27
C ALA A 166 -16.58 5.96 -12.79
N GLY A 167 -17.15 4.79 -12.47
CA GLY A 167 -17.11 4.22 -11.12
C GLY A 167 -15.69 3.95 -10.62
N MET A 168 -14.80 3.48 -11.49
CA MET A 168 -13.37 3.31 -11.19
C MET A 168 -12.69 4.64 -10.90
N ILE A 169 -12.93 5.68 -11.72
CA ILE A 169 -12.34 7.00 -11.49
C ILE A 169 -12.81 7.57 -10.16
N TYR A 170 -14.12 7.51 -9.88
CA TYR A 170 -14.68 7.94 -8.60
C TYR A 170 -14.02 7.22 -7.42
N TRP A 171 -13.94 5.88 -7.49
CA TRP A 171 -13.30 5.08 -6.44
C TRP A 171 -11.81 5.39 -6.30
N GLY A 172 -11.10 5.57 -7.41
CA GLY A 172 -9.69 5.92 -7.43
C GLY A 172 -9.40 7.28 -6.77
N GLN A 173 -10.28 8.26 -6.96
CA GLN A 173 -10.19 9.56 -6.30
C GLN A 173 -10.47 9.46 -4.80
N GLU A 174 -11.48 8.69 -4.40
CA GLU A 174 -11.83 8.51 -2.99
C GLU A 174 -10.73 7.77 -2.22
N ALA A 175 -10.19 6.72 -2.84
CA ALA A 175 -8.98 6.03 -2.42
C ALA A 175 -7.82 7.00 -2.16
N TYR A 176 -7.52 7.88 -3.12
CA TYR A 176 -6.42 8.83 -3.01
C TYR A 176 -6.58 9.78 -1.83
N LYS A 177 -7.79 10.34 -1.62
CA LYS A 177 -8.08 11.20 -0.46
C LYS A 177 -7.84 10.48 0.87
N ASN A 178 -8.19 9.20 0.95
CA ASN A 178 -7.99 8.41 2.16
C ASN A 178 -6.50 8.14 2.44
N LEU A 179 -5.65 8.00 1.40
CA LEU A 179 -4.19 7.94 1.60
C LEU A 179 -3.64 9.26 2.09
N ASP A 180 -4.10 10.37 1.53
CA ASP A 180 -3.61 11.70 1.92
C ASP A 180 -3.94 11.99 3.40
N ALA A 181 -5.15 11.63 3.83
CA ALA A 181 -5.55 11.69 5.24
C ALA A 181 -4.67 10.79 6.13
N LEU A 182 -4.42 9.55 5.73
CA LEU A 182 -3.53 8.63 6.46
C LEU A 182 -2.08 9.09 6.48
N HIS A 183 -1.59 9.69 5.39
CA HIS A 183 -0.25 10.26 5.32
C HIS A 183 -0.11 11.42 6.31
N GLY A 184 -1.16 12.24 6.44
CA GLY A 184 -1.27 13.23 7.50
C GLY A 184 -1.20 12.62 8.90
N GLU A 185 -1.91 11.51 9.14
CA GLU A 185 -1.83 10.78 10.41
C GLU A 185 -0.44 10.14 10.65
N MET A 186 0.20 9.60 9.62
CA MET A 186 1.54 9.02 9.70
C MET A 186 2.62 10.07 9.97
N LYS A 187 2.40 11.34 9.61
CA LYS A 187 3.29 12.46 9.99
C LYS A 187 3.08 12.94 11.42
N ASN A 188 2.13 12.39 12.17
CA ASN A 188 1.95 12.74 13.58
C ASN A 188 3.19 12.29 14.37
N PRO A 189 3.87 13.21 15.09
CA PRO A 189 5.11 12.90 15.82
C PRO A 189 4.95 11.76 16.84
N ALA A 190 3.75 11.59 17.41
CA ALA A 190 3.48 10.49 18.35
C ALA A 190 3.49 9.10 17.66
N VAL A 191 3.02 9.03 16.41
CA VAL A 191 3.02 7.78 15.61
C VAL A 191 4.44 7.44 15.18
N VAL A 192 5.20 8.46 14.73
CA VAL A 192 6.61 8.32 14.34
C VAL A 192 7.47 7.90 15.54
N GLU A 193 7.27 8.50 16.71
CA GLU A 193 7.97 8.13 17.94
C GLU A 193 7.64 6.69 18.38
N GLY A 194 6.36 6.30 18.35
CA GLY A 194 5.96 4.94 18.68
C GLY A 194 6.56 3.88 17.73
N MET A 195 6.75 4.24 16.46
CA MET A 195 7.40 3.39 15.47
C MET A 195 8.91 3.28 15.70
N PHE A 196 9.57 4.41 15.97
CA PHE A 196 11.00 4.47 16.28
C PHE A 196 11.34 3.60 17.49
N ARG A 197 10.65 3.81 18.62
CA ARG A 197 10.84 3.05 19.88
C ARG A 197 10.62 1.54 19.74
N LYS A 198 9.88 1.11 18.71
CA LYS A 198 9.60 -0.30 18.49
C LYS A 198 10.75 -1.03 17.78
N PHE A 199 11.49 -0.31 16.95
CA PHE A 199 12.60 -0.88 16.20
C PHE A 199 13.94 -0.72 16.92
N ASP A 200 14.04 0.27 17.82
CA ASP A 200 15.10 0.40 18.82
C ASP A 200 15.03 -0.79 19.81
N HIS A 201 15.66 -1.91 19.45
CA HIS A 201 15.60 -3.16 20.22
C HIS A 201 16.48 -3.08 21.46
N ASN A 202 17.58 -2.35 21.36
CA ASN A 202 18.53 -2.19 22.44
C ASN A 202 18.14 -1.04 23.42
N ASN A 203 17.10 -0.26 23.09
CA ASN A 203 16.62 0.92 23.83
C ASN A 203 17.72 1.97 24.07
N ASP A 204 18.65 2.10 23.13
CA ASP A 204 19.72 3.10 23.20
C ASP A 204 19.28 4.48 22.69
N GLY A 205 18.03 4.60 22.22
CA GLY A 205 17.43 5.85 21.77
C GLY A 205 17.82 6.23 20.34
N VAL A 206 18.49 5.32 19.62
CA VAL A 206 18.97 5.48 18.25
C VAL A 206 18.66 4.21 17.45
N LEU A 207 18.60 4.30 16.12
CA LEU A 207 18.45 3.13 15.25
C LEU A 207 19.75 2.86 14.52
N ASP A 208 20.24 1.62 14.61
CA ASP A 208 21.33 1.16 13.76
C ASP A 208 20.83 0.72 12.36
N VAL A 209 21.75 0.43 11.44
CA VAL A 209 21.44 0.02 10.06
C VAL A 209 20.57 -1.24 10.00
N THR A 210 20.72 -2.15 10.96
CA THR A 210 19.96 -3.41 11.03
C THR A 210 18.54 -3.14 11.52
N GLU A 211 18.39 -2.35 12.58
CA GLU A 211 17.11 -1.93 13.13
C GLU A 211 16.31 -1.08 12.13
N MET A 212 17.00 -0.19 11.40
CA MET A 212 16.42 0.58 10.30
C MET A 212 15.97 -0.34 9.15
N GLY A 213 16.78 -1.34 8.78
CA GLY A 213 16.39 -2.33 7.77
C GLY A 213 15.10 -3.08 8.14
N ASN A 214 15.01 -3.51 9.40
CA ASN A 214 13.81 -4.16 9.94
C ASN A 214 12.59 -3.22 9.96
N LEU A 215 12.80 -1.94 10.31
CA LEU A 215 11.77 -0.91 10.28
C LEU A 215 11.22 -0.74 8.87
N LEU A 216 12.09 -0.52 7.89
CA LEU A 216 11.71 -0.30 6.48
C LEU A 216 11.01 -1.53 5.87
N GLU A 217 11.49 -2.73 6.18
CA GLU A 217 10.84 -3.97 5.76
C GLU A 217 9.43 -4.09 6.36
N SER A 218 9.26 -3.71 7.63
CA SER A 218 7.94 -3.73 8.30
C SER A 218 6.94 -2.73 7.72
N LEU A 219 7.44 -1.61 7.18
CA LEU A 219 6.66 -0.61 6.46
C LEU A 219 6.32 -1.03 5.02
N GLY A 220 6.83 -2.20 4.58
CA GLY A 220 6.58 -2.73 3.25
C GLY A 220 7.56 -2.23 2.19
N ALA A 221 8.62 -1.51 2.57
CA ALA A 221 9.71 -1.15 1.68
C ALA A 221 10.69 -2.32 1.59
N MET A 222 10.64 -3.07 0.48
CA MET A 222 11.67 -4.07 0.19
C MET A 222 12.91 -3.36 -0.36
N MET A 223 13.87 -3.08 0.51
CA MET A 223 15.15 -2.47 0.16
C MET A 223 16.29 -3.48 0.28
N ARG A 224 17.26 -3.40 -0.63
CA ARG A 224 18.51 -4.16 -0.53
C ARG A 224 19.36 -3.60 0.62
N PRO A 225 20.26 -4.39 1.23
CA PRO A 225 21.12 -3.91 2.31
C PRO A 225 21.89 -2.61 1.96
N THR A 226 22.37 -2.52 0.72
CA THR A 226 23.07 -1.32 0.20
C THR A 226 22.16 -0.10 0.06
N GLU A 227 20.86 -0.31 -0.16
CA GLU A 227 19.86 0.77 -0.24
C GLU A 227 19.48 1.25 1.16
N VAL A 228 19.49 0.36 2.16
CA VAL A 228 19.29 0.70 3.58
C VAL A 228 20.47 1.50 4.12
N GLU A 229 21.71 1.08 3.85
CA GLU A 229 22.91 1.85 4.20
C GLU A 229 22.88 3.26 3.59
N ALA A 230 22.53 3.37 2.31
CA ALA A 230 22.40 4.67 1.65
C ALA A 230 21.31 5.55 2.30
N ALA A 231 20.18 4.95 2.71
CA ALA A 231 19.12 5.67 3.41
C ALA A 231 19.58 6.17 4.78
N CYS A 232 20.29 5.35 5.56
CA CYS A 232 20.88 5.75 6.83
C CYS A 232 21.85 6.94 6.65
N ILE A 233 22.76 6.88 5.67
CA ILE A 233 23.70 7.99 5.39
C ILE A 233 22.98 9.30 5.04
N ILE A 234 21.82 9.23 4.39
CA ILE A 234 21.04 10.42 4.03
C ILE A 234 20.30 11.00 5.24
N MET A 235 19.90 10.16 6.20
CA MET A 235 19.17 10.56 7.41
C MET A 235 20.11 11.07 8.51
N ASP A 236 21.28 10.43 8.65
CA ASP A 236 22.33 10.72 9.62
C ASP A 236 22.96 12.09 9.31
N THR A 237 22.45 13.12 9.98
CA THR A 237 22.80 14.52 9.69
C THR A 237 23.98 14.97 10.54
N ASP A 238 24.15 14.38 11.73
CA ASP A 238 25.29 14.62 12.60
C ASP A 238 26.48 13.67 12.34
N ASN A 239 26.26 12.66 11.49
CA ASN A 239 27.24 11.73 10.96
C ASN A 239 27.87 10.86 12.07
N ASP A 240 27.06 10.51 13.08
CA ASP A 240 27.44 9.66 14.22
C ASP A 240 27.35 8.15 13.92
N GLY A 241 26.84 7.81 12.72
CA GLY A 241 26.68 6.44 12.24
C GLY A 241 25.40 5.76 12.74
N LYS A 242 24.50 6.50 13.40
CA LYS A 242 23.23 6.05 13.94
C LYS A 242 22.14 7.06 13.59
N ILE A 243 20.87 6.66 13.76
CA ILE A 243 19.72 7.54 13.46
C ILE A 243 18.99 7.87 14.75
N SER A 244 19.02 9.13 15.16
CA SER A 244 18.25 9.63 16.29
C SER A 244 16.77 9.80 15.94
N LEU A 245 15.91 9.86 16.97
CA LEU A 245 14.48 10.12 16.78
C LEU A 245 14.22 11.44 16.04
N ALA A 246 15.02 12.47 16.32
CA ALA A 246 14.88 13.78 15.70
C ALA A 246 15.22 13.74 14.20
N GLU A 247 16.28 13.01 13.82
CA GLU A 247 16.66 12.80 12.42
C GLU A 247 15.62 11.98 11.68
N PHE A 248 15.12 10.90 12.30
CA PHE A 248 14.05 10.10 11.74
C PHE A 248 12.76 10.91 11.53
N GLN A 249 12.35 11.72 12.51
CA GLN A 249 11.19 12.61 12.40
C GLN A 249 11.39 13.67 11.31
N GLY A 250 12.57 14.28 11.23
CA GLY A 250 12.91 15.28 10.22
C GLY A 250 12.88 14.69 8.81
N TRP A 251 13.45 13.51 8.62
CA TRP A 251 13.40 12.80 7.35
C TRP A 251 11.96 12.39 6.97
N TRP A 252 11.20 11.83 7.93
CA TRP A 252 9.83 11.37 7.70
C TRP A 252 8.88 12.53 7.36
N ALA A 253 9.05 13.68 8.00
CA ALA A 253 8.25 14.89 7.72
C ALA A 253 8.50 15.43 6.30
N ASN A 254 9.73 15.33 5.81
CA ASN A 254 10.16 15.79 4.49
C ASN A 254 10.01 14.74 3.38
N SER A 255 9.64 13.51 3.74
CA SER A 255 9.41 12.44 2.77
C SER A 255 8.20 12.78 1.87
N PRO A 256 8.35 12.70 0.54
CA PRO A 256 7.23 12.85 -0.38
C PRO A 256 6.18 11.77 -0.08
N SER A 257 4.91 12.06 -0.33
CA SER A 257 3.87 11.05 -0.27
C SER A 257 4.28 9.85 -1.13
N PRO A 258 4.01 8.60 -0.71
CA PRO A 258 4.27 7.46 -1.57
C PRO A 258 3.48 7.66 -2.86
N GLU A 259 4.16 8.03 -3.94
CA GLU A 259 3.55 8.05 -5.26
C GLU A 259 3.07 6.64 -5.55
N VAL A 260 1.75 6.50 -5.73
CA VAL A 260 1.11 5.25 -6.11
C VAL A 260 1.45 5.00 -7.58
N VAL A 261 2.68 4.53 -7.85
CA VAL A 261 3.16 4.13 -9.18
C VAL A 261 2.74 2.68 -9.49
#